data_AF-A0A1G8ZRQ0-F1
#
_entry.id   AF-A0A1G8ZRQ0-F1
#
_cell.length_a   1.000
_cell.length_b   1.000
_cell.length_c   1.000
_cell.angle_alpha   90.00
_cell.angle_beta   90.00
_cell.angle_gamma   90.00
#
_symmetry.space_group_name_H-M   'P 1'
#
loop_
_entity.id
_entity.type
_entity.pdbx_description
1 polymer ?
#
loop_
_entity_poly.entity_id
_entity_poly.type
_entity_poly.pdbx_seq_one_letter_code
_entity_poly.pdbx_strand_id
1 'polypeptide(L)'
;MLERGYVATSIGAIADEAGVAVQTIYNSIGNKAEVLSAVLDLAAAGPDAPALLPDVMRRRVAAAVSAPEIIRILADWFTELHARTSGVFRVIGQATAVDPEVAKLELRRAAGRLHHYGEAASALRARRGLRAGLSDHEAAAAIWALGHPQVYESFVTDLGWSASAYREWLGKTLKATLS
;
A
#
# COMPACT_ATOMS: atom_id res chain seq x y z
N MET A 1 -2.98 -9.93 15.49
CA MET A 1 -3.36 -10.32 14.11
C MET A 1 -2.18 -10.77 13.26
N LEU A 2 -1.03 -10.09 13.28
CA LEU A 2 0.14 -10.49 12.47
C LEU A 2 0.72 -11.86 12.86
N GLU A 3 0.78 -12.14 14.16
CA GLU A 3 1.32 -13.40 14.70
C GLU A 3 0.31 -14.55 14.63
N ARG A 4 -0.92 -14.32 15.10
CA ARG A 4 -1.96 -15.35 15.25
C ARG A 4 -2.89 -15.50 14.03
N GLY A 5 -2.75 -14.62 13.04
CA GLY A 5 -3.69 -14.53 11.90
C GLY A 5 -5.01 -13.84 12.24
N TYR A 6 -5.82 -13.60 11.21
CA TYR A 6 -7.10 -12.89 11.35
C TYR A 6 -8.11 -13.72 12.16
N VAL A 7 -8.40 -14.95 11.75
CA VAL A 7 -9.48 -15.79 12.32
C VAL A 7 -9.31 -15.98 13.83
N ALA A 8 -8.09 -16.33 14.29
CA ALA A 8 -7.82 -16.60 15.70
C ALA A 8 -7.77 -15.33 16.59
N THR A 9 -7.79 -14.13 16.02
CA THR A 9 -7.78 -12.88 16.81
C THR A 9 -9.21 -12.34 16.97
N SER A 10 -9.88 -12.56 18.11
CA SER A 10 -11.21 -11.97 18.36
C SER A 10 -11.12 -10.50 18.82
N ILE A 11 -12.21 -9.73 18.69
CA ILE A 11 -12.29 -8.38 19.29
C ILE A 11 -12.13 -8.46 20.83
N GLY A 12 -12.67 -9.51 21.46
CA GLY A 12 -12.48 -9.76 22.90
C GLY A 12 -11.01 -9.89 23.26
N ALA A 13 -10.25 -10.73 22.54
CA ALA A 13 -8.82 -10.88 22.79
C ALA A 13 -8.03 -9.59 22.56
N ILE A 14 -8.46 -8.73 21.63
CA ILE A 14 -7.86 -7.40 21.44
C ILE A 14 -8.18 -6.48 22.63
N ALA A 15 -9.43 -6.50 23.10
CA ALA A 15 -9.87 -5.70 24.23
C ALA A 15 -9.14 -6.09 25.52
N ASP A 16 -9.00 -7.39 25.76
CA ASP A 16 -8.29 -7.95 26.90
C ASP A 16 -6.81 -7.54 26.90
N GLU A 17 -6.12 -7.69 25.77
CA GLU A 17 -4.72 -7.27 25.60
C GLU A 17 -4.55 -5.75 25.80
N ALA A 18 -5.50 -4.96 25.30
CA ALA A 18 -5.45 -3.50 25.38
C ALA A 18 -5.95 -2.94 26.73
N GLY A 19 -6.48 -3.78 27.62
CA GLY A 19 -7.04 -3.37 28.90
C GLY A 19 -8.28 -2.47 28.79
N VAL A 20 -9.09 -2.65 27.73
CA VAL A 20 -10.31 -1.85 27.48
C VAL A 20 -11.55 -2.73 27.39
N ALA A 21 -12.73 -2.15 27.56
CA ALA A 21 -13.98 -2.85 27.27
C ALA A 21 -14.15 -3.09 25.76
N VAL A 22 -14.73 -4.23 25.38
CA VAL A 22 -15.10 -4.54 23.99
C VAL A 22 -15.94 -3.44 23.35
N GLN A 23 -16.88 -2.86 24.11
CA GLN A 23 -17.73 -1.77 23.63
C GLN A 23 -16.93 -0.51 23.25
N THR A 24 -15.81 -0.25 23.94
CA THR A 24 -14.92 0.88 23.61
C THR A 24 -14.34 0.72 22.21
N ILE A 25 -13.91 -0.49 21.83
CA ILE A 25 -13.38 -0.75 20.49
C ILE A 25 -14.45 -0.50 19.43
N TYR A 26 -15.66 -1.05 19.63
CA TYR A 26 -16.76 -0.84 18.68
C TYR A 26 -17.16 0.63 18.56
N ASN A 27 -17.14 1.39 19.65
CA ASN A 27 -17.50 2.81 19.63
C ASN A 27 -16.40 3.69 18.99
N SER A 28 -15.13 3.32 19.14
CA SER A 28 -14.00 4.16 18.71
C SER A 28 -13.44 3.82 17.33
N ILE A 29 -13.46 2.53 16.96
CA ILE A 29 -12.86 2.04 15.71
C ILE A 29 -13.89 1.31 14.86
N GLY A 30 -14.74 0.49 15.51
CA GLY A 30 -15.77 -0.29 14.87
C GLY A 30 -15.49 -1.79 14.87
N ASN A 31 -15.90 -2.48 13.81
CA ASN A 31 -15.80 -3.92 13.69
C ASN A 31 -14.36 -4.40 13.45
N LYS A 32 -14.16 -5.72 13.43
CA LYS A 32 -12.82 -6.32 13.28
C LYS A 32 -12.13 -6.00 11.95
N ALA A 33 -12.89 -5.81 10.86
CA ALA A 33 -12.34 -5.34 9.59
C ALA A 33 -11.87 -3.89 9.68
N GLU A 34 -12.61 -3.03 10.38
CA GLU A 34 -12.23 -1.62 10.65
C GLU A 34 -11.01 -1.54 11.57
N VAL A 35 -10.89 -2.42 12.55
CA VAL A 35 -9.66 -2.56 13.36
C VAL A 35 -8.46 -2.96 12.49
N LEU A 36 -8.62 -3.93 11.60
CA LEU A 36 -7.55 -4.33 10.66
C LEU A 36 -7.17 -3.18 9.71
N SER A 37 -8.16 -2.40 9.25
CA SER A 37 -7.95 -1.18 8.47
C SER A 37 -7.12 -0.15 9.23
N ALA A 38 -7.47 0.11 10.50
CA ALA A 38 -6.75 1.06 11.34
C ALA A 38 -5.31 0.61 11.62
N VAL A 39 -5.08 -0.69 11.80
CA VAL A 39 -3.73 -1.27 11.91
C VAL A 39 -2.91 -1.02 10.63
N LEU A 40 -3.53 -1.18 9.45
CA LEU A 40 -2.86 -0.87 8.18
C LEU A 40 -2.49 0.61 8.10
N ASP A 41 -3.40 1.51 8.47
CA ASP A 41 -3.15 2.96 8.43
C ASP A 41 -2.02 3.36 9.39
N LEU A 42 -1.98 2.80 10.60
CA LEU A 42 -0.91 3.03 11.56
C LEU A 42 0.44 2.49 11.05
N ALA A 43 0.46 1.28 10.50
CA ALA A 43 1.67 0.69 9.92
C ALA A 43 2.20 1.50 8.73
N ALA A 44 1.29 2.03 7.91
CA ALA A 44 1.61 2.85 6.76
C ALA A 44 2.26 4.16 7.22
N ALA A 45 1.60 4.87 8.15
CA ALA A 45 2.09 6.11 8.76
C ALA A 45 3.53 5.98 9.28
N GLY A 46 3.85 4.87 9.95
CA GLY A 46 5.18 4.63 10.52
C GLY A 46 5.41 5.40 11.83
N PRO A 47 6.60 5.23 12.47
CA PRO A 47 6.84 5.68 13.83
C PRO A 47 6.88 7.21 14.06
N ASP A 48 6.97 8.03 13.00
CA ASP A 48 7.20 9.48 13.10
C ASP A 48 6.14 10.38 12.39
N ALA A 49 4.89 9.94 12.20
CA ALA A 49 3.98 10.64 11.27
C ALA A 49 3.03 11.69 11.90
N PRO A 50 3.14 12.98 11.49
CA PRO A 50 2.05 13.96 11.52
C PRO A 50 1.38 14.19 10.15
N ALA A 51 1.68 13.42 9.10
CA ALA A 51 1.09 13.61 7.76
C ALA A 51 0.54 12.32 7.14
N LEU A 52 -0.61 12.42 6.48
CA LEU A 52 -1.18 11.35 5.65
C LEU A 52 -0.22 11.06 4.49
N LEU A 53 0.24 9.82 4.41
CA LEU A 53 1.16 9.33 3.37
C LEU A 53 0.82 9.78 1.92
N PRO A 54 -0.45 9.82 1.48
CA PRO A 54 -0.82 10.32 0.15
C PRO A 54 -0.33 11.75 -0.13
N ASP A 55 -0.35 12.65 0.85
CA ASP A 55 0.04 14.06 0.66
C ASP A 55 1.55 14.23 0.54
N VAL A 56 2.33 13.43 1.26
CA VAL A 56 3.79 13.41 1.14
C VAL A 56 4.20 12.95 -0.25
N MET A 57 3.58 11.87 -0.74
CA MET A 57 3.86 11.35 -2.07
C MET A 57 3.47 12.34 -3.16
N ARG A 58 2.27 12.94 -3.06
CA ARG A 58 1.82 13.98 -4.00
C ARG A 58 2.80 15.15 -4.07
N ARG A 59 3.28 15.64 -2.93
CA ARG A 59 4.28 16.72 -2.88
C ARG A 59 5.61 16.34 -3.54
N ARG A 60 6.12 15.12 -3.27
CA ARG A 60 7.37 14.63 -3.89
C ARG A 60 7.23 14.50 -5.41
N VAL A 61 6.11 13.97 -5.89
CA VAL A 61 5.83 13.85 -7.34
C VAL A 61 5.68 15.23 -7.99
N ALA A 62 5.01 16.17 -7.32
CA ALA A 62 4.85 17.53 -7.82
C ALA A 62 6.19 18.27 -7.94
N ALA A 63 7.10 18.08 -6.97
CA ALA A 63 8.42 18.70 -6.92
C ALA A 63 9.45 18.07 -7.89
N ALA A 64 9.22 16.85 -8.36
CA ALA A 64 10.14 16.18 -9.28
C ALA A 64 10.28 16.97 -10.60
N VAL A 65 11.51 17.10 -11.11
CA VAL A 65 11.79 17.88 -12.33
C VAL A 65 11.78 17.02 -13.60
N SER A 66 11.80 15.69 -13.45
CA SER A 66 11.85 14.76 -14.60
C SER A 66 11.06 13.47 -14.37
N ALA A 67 10.70 12.79 -15.45
CA ALA A 67 10.00 11.51 -15.36
C ALA A 67 10.83 10.37 -14.72
N PRO A 68 12.14 10.22 -15.01
CA PRO A 68 12.98 9.25 -14.30
C PRO A 68 13.03 9.49 -12.78
N GLU A 69 12.96 10.75 -12.35
CA GLU A 69 12.90 11.09 -10.93
C GLU A 69 11.59 10.65 -10.29
N ILE A 70 10.44 10.85 -10.96
CA ILE A 70 9.14 10.34 -10.49
C ILE A 70 9.18 8.81 -10.34
N ILE A 71 9.74 8.09 -11.32
CA ILE A 71 9.88 6.63 -11.25
C ILE A 71 10.74 6.21 -10.04
N ARG A 72 11.84 6.93 -9.78
CA ARG A 72 12.70 6.67 -8.62
C ARG A 72 11.95 6.92 -7.31
N ILE A 73 11.19 8.01 -7.22
CA ILE A 73 10.35 8.33 -6.05
C ILE A 73 9.30 7.24 -5.82
N LEU A 74 8.65 6.73 -6.88
CA LEU A 74 7.70 5.63 -6.78
C LEU A 74 8.37 4.36 -6.25
N ALA A 75 9.52 3.97 -6.80
CA ALA A 75 10.24 2.78 -6.35
C ALA A 75 10.69 2.89 -4.88
N ASP A 76 11.20 4.05 -4.47
CA ASP A 76 11.55 4.35 -3.06
C ASP A 76 10.32 4.18 -2.16
N TRP A 77 9.23 4.84 -2.55
CA TRP A 77 7.98 4.85 -1.82
C TRP A 77 7.41 3.45 -1.60
N PHE A 78 7.27 2.65 -2.67
CA PHE A 78 6.72 1.30 -2.57
C PHE A 78 7.57 0.41 -1.68
N THR A 79 8.90 0.52 -1.79
CA THR A 79 9.83 -0.27 -0.98
C THR A 79 9.69 0.08 0.49
N GLU A 80 9.72 1.37 0.84
CA GLU A 80 9.61 1.84 2.22
C GLU A 80 8.24 1.51 2.83
N LEU A 81 7.16 1.74 2.07
CA LEU A 81 5.79 1.51 2.52
C LEU A 81 5.54 0.01 2.77
N HIS A 82 5.93 -0.86 1.85
CA HIS A 82 5.64 -2.29 1.94
C HIS A 82 6.56 -3.03 2.89
N ALA A 83 7.73 -2.50 3.22
CA ALA A 83 8.53 -2.98 4.34
C ALA A 83 7.75 -2.98 5.67
N ARG A 84 6.83 -2.01 5.85
CA ARG A 84 6.03 -1.87 7.07
C ARG A 84 4.63 -2.46 6.95
N THR A 85 4.07 -2.50 5.74
CA THR A 85 2.65 -2.82 5.53
C THR A 85 2.39 -4.21 4.94
N SER A 86 3.38 -4.86 4.31
CA SER A 86 3.20 -6.15 3.62
C SER A 86 2.58 -7.22 4.53
N GLY A 87 3.07 -7.37 5.76
CA GLY A 87 2.50 -8.32 6.71
C GLY A 87 1.02 -8.06 7.04
N VAL A 88 0.59 -6.80 7.09
CA VAL A 88 -0.83 -6.45 7.30
C VAL A 88 -1.64 -6.77 6.05
N PHE A 89 -1.13 -6.44 4.86
CA PHE A 89 -1.76 -6.80 3.59
C PHE A 89 -1.93 -8.31 3.41
N ARG A 90 -0.95 -9.12 3.84
CA ARG A 90 -1.08 -10.58 3.85
C ARG A 90 -2.26 -11.05 4.68
N VAL A 91 -2.41 -10.50 5.90
CA VAL A 91 -3.53 -10.83 6.78
C VAL A 91 -4.85 -10.41 6.17
N ILE A 92 -4.93 -9.23 5.53
CA ILE A 92 -6.11 -8.78 4.79
C ILE A 92 -6.44 -9.77 3.67
N GLY A 93 -5.46 -10.13 2.84
CA GLY A 93 -5.64 -11.06 1.73
C GLY A 93 -6.20 -12.42 2.18
N GLN A 94 -5.63 -12.99 3.25
CA GLN A 94 -6.11 -14.24 3.85
C GLN A 94 -7.54 -14.10 4.41
N ALA A 95 -7.85 -12.97 5.03
CA ALA A 95 -9.16 -12.71 5.64
C ALA A 95 -10.27 -12.49 4.61
N THR A 96 -9.98 -11.99 3.40
CA THR A 96 -11.00 -11.77 2.35
C THR A 96 -11.78 -13.04 1.99
N ALA A 97 -11.17 -14.22 2.13
CA ALA A 97 -11.81 -15.50 1.82
C ALA A 97 -12.85 -15.95 2.86
N VAL A 98 -12.81 -15.40 4.08
CA VAL A 98 -13.62 -15.85 5.22
C VAL A 98 -14.45 -14.74 5.87
N ASP A 99 -14.17 -13.48 5.55
CA ASP A 99 -14.89 -12.31 6.06
C ASP A 99 -15.29 -11.35 4.91
N PRO A 100 -16.58 -11.28 4.57
CA PRO A 100 -17.08 -10.39 3.52
C PRO A 100 -16.82 -8.91 3.77
N GLU A 101 -16.75 -8.46 5.02
CA GLU A 101 -16.48 -7.06 5.34
C GLU A 101 -15.01 -6.71 5.05
N VAL A 102 -14.10 -7.65 5.29
CA VAL A 102 -12.69 -7.51 4.88
C VAL A 102 -12.56 -7.53 3.36
N ALA A 103 -13.30 -8.39 2.65
CA ALA A 103 -13.30 -8.41 1.19
C ALA A 103 -13.77 -7.07 0.60
N LYS A 104 -14.86 -6.50 1.15
CA LYS A 104 -15.33 -5.17 0.76
C LYS A 104 -14.29 -4.09 1.08
N LEU A 105 -13.63 -4.17 2.24
CA LEU A 105 -12.60 -3.22 2.66
C LEU A 105 -11.42 -3.22 1.69
N GLU A 106 -10.90 -4.40 1.33
CA GLU A 106 -9.77 -4.49 0.40
C GLU A 106 -10.14 -3.94 -0.97
N LEU A 107 -11.34 -4.25 -1.49
CA LEU A 107 -11.79 -3.72 -2.77
C LEU A 107 -11.85 -2.18 -2.75
N ARG A 108 -12.43 -1.58 -1.70
CA ARG A 108 -12.48 -0.12 -1.55
C ARG A 108 -11.07 0.50 -1.49
N ARG A 109 -10.16 -0.11 -0.73
CA ARG A 109 -8.78 0.38 -0.59
C ARG A 109 -8.00 0.23 -1.90
N ALA A 110 -8.13 -0.90 -2.59
CA ALA A 110 -7.50 -1.15 -3.88
C ALA A 110 -7.93 -0.13 -4.93
N ALA A 111 -9.24 0.15 -5.02
CA ALA A 111 -9.80 1.18 -5.91
C ALA A 111 -9.26 2.58 -5.57
N GLY A 112 -9.21 2.93 -4.28
CA GLY A 112 -8.63 4.19 -3.82
C GLY A 112 -7.15 4.34 -4.20
N ARG A 113 -6.34 3.27 -4.02
CA ARG A 113 -4.93 3.25 -4.46
C ARG A 113 -4.81 3.49 -5.97
N LEU A 114 -5.59 2.78 -6.78
CA LEU A 114 -5.57 2.93 -8.24
C LEU A 114 -5.92 4.36 -8.66
N HIS A 115 -6.96 4.94 -8.05
CA HIS A 115 -7.35 6.33 -8.31
C HIS A 115 -6.19 7.31 -8.02
N HIS A 116 -5.52 7.17 -6.88
CA HIS A 116 -4.39 8.04 -6.53
C HIS A 116 -3.20 7.91 -7.49
N TYR A 117 -2.97 6.74 -8.10
CA TYR A 117 -1.92 6.59 -9.12
C TYR A 117 -2.23 7.29 -10.45
N GLY A 118 -3.49 7.69 -10.68
CA GLY A 118 -3.85 8.60 -11.78
C GLY A 118 -3.13 9.94 -11.70
N GLU A 119 -2.92 10.48 -10.49
CA GLU A 119 -2.16 11.73 -10.30
C GLU A 119 -0.69 11.56 -10.71
N ALA A 120 -0.07 10.44 -10.34
CA ALA A 120 1.31 10.12 -10.72
C ALA A 120 1.46 9.90 -12.23
N ALA A 121 0.49 9.23 -12.87
CA ALA A 121 0.45 9.06 -14.31
C ALA A 121 0.36 10.40 -15.05
N SER A 122 -0.53 11.31 -14.60
CA SER A 122 -0.64 12.66 -15.15
C SER A 122 0.67 13.45 -15.00
N ALA A 123 1.33 13.36 -13.84
CA ALA A 123 2.62 14.01 -13.60
C ALA A 123 3.75 13.49 -14.51
N LEU A 124 3.75 12.18 -14.83
CA LEU A 124 4.67 11.58 -15.79
C LEU A 124 4.39 12.08 -17.22
N ARG A 125 3.11 12.19 -17.62
CA ARG A 125 2.74 12.73 -18.93
C ARG A 125 3.21 14.17 -19.12
N ALA A 126 2.97 15.02 -18.12
CA ALA A 126 3.36 16.43 -18.16
C ALA A 126 4.87 16.62 -18.40
N ARG A 127 5.68 15.63 -18.03
CA ARG A 127 7.14 15.60 -18.22
C ARG A 127 7.59 14.80 -19.44
N ARG A 128 6.66 14.48 -20.36
CA ARG A 128 6.89 13.66 -21.57
C ARG A 128 7.54 12.31 -21.25
N GLY A 129 7.24 11.77 -20.07
CA GLY A 129 7.82 10.53 -19.55
C GLY A 129 7.06 9.26 -19.92
N LEU A 130 5.85 9.41 -20.44
CA LEU A 130 5.03 8.28 -20.85
C LEU A 130 5.32 7.89 -22.31
N ARG A 131 5.50 6.60 -22.54
CA ARG A 131 5.64 5.98 -23.86
C ARG A 131 4.49 6.41 -24.78
N ALA A 132 4.81 6.63 -26.06
CA ALA A 132 3.80 6.98 -27.06
C ALA A 132 2.66 5.95 -27.09
N GLY A 133 1.42 6.45 -27.11
CA GLY A 133 0.20 5.62 -27.15
C GLY A 133 -0.26 5.08 -25.79
N LEU A 134 0.53 5.21 -24.71
CA LEU A 134 0.10 4.81 -23.37
C LEU A 134 -0.85 5.88 -22.80
N SER A 135 -2.03 5.49 -22.33
CA SER A 135 -2.98 6.37 -21.63
C SER A 135 -2.62 6.55 -20.15
N ASP A 136 -3.17 7.59 -19.50
CA ASP A 136 -2.95 7.81 -18.05
C ASP A 136 -3.57 6.68 -17.22
N HIS A 137 -4.68 6.11 -17.69
CA HIS A 137 -5.32 4.96 -17.06
C HIS A 137 -4.42 3.72 -17.10
N GLU A 138 -3.84 3.40 -18.27
CA GLU A 138 -2.91 2.27 -18.40
C GLU A 138 -1.62 2.49 -17.60
N ALA A 139 -1.10 3.72 -17.56
CA ALA A 139 0.05 4.07 -16.74
C ALA A 139 -0.25 3.91 -15.24
N ALA A 140 -1.41 4.37 -14.77
CA ALA A 140 -1.85 4.19 -13.38
C ALA A 140 -2.04 2.71 -13.04
N ALA A 141 -2.63 1.93 -13.94
CA ALA A 141 -2.80 0.48 -13.77
C ALA A 141 -1.43 -0.23 -13.69
N ALA A 142 -0.46 0.16 -14.52
CA ALA A 142 0.90 -0.38 -14.47
C ALA A 142 1.59 -0.05 -13.14
N ILE A 143 1.49 1.20 -12.67
CA ILE A 143 2.04 1.62 -11.37
C ILE A 143 1.39 0.82 -10.23
N TRP A 144 0.06 0.70 -10.25
CA TRP A 144 -0.70 -0.03 -9.24
C TRP A 144 -0.33 -1.52 -9.19
N ALA A 145 -0.21 -2.17 -10.35
CA ALA A 145 0.08 -3.58 -10.45
C ALA A 145 1.53 -3.90 -10.05
N LEU A 146 2.50 -3.13 -10.54
CA LEU A 146 3.92 -3.36 -10.26
C LEU A 146 4.30 -2.96 -8.83
N GLY A 147 3.70 -1.90 -8.31
CA GLY A 147 3.88 -1.46 -6.93
C GLY A 147 2.98 -2.17 -5.92
N HIS A 148 2.29 -3.24 -6.30
CA HIS A 148 1.33 -3.91 -5.42
C HIS A 148 2.04 -4.54 -4.20
N PRO A 149 1.46 -4.46 -2.98
CA PRO A 149 2.07 -5.02 -1.76
C PRO A 149 2.44 -6.51 -1.88
N GLN A 150 1.64 -7.27 -2.62
CA GLN A 150 1.89 -8.70 -2.86
C GLN A 150 3.17 -8.94 -3.68
N VAL A 151 3.54 -8.02 -4.58
CA VAL A 151 4.80 -8.12 -5.34
C VAL A 151 5.98 -7.93 -4.39
N TYR A 152 5.92 -6.95 -3.49
CA TYR A 152 6.93 -6.78 -2.44
C TYR A 152 7.04 -8.04 -1.56
N GLU A 153 5.92 -8.55 -1.06
CA GLU A 153 5.89 -9.72 -0.19
C GLU A 153 6.50 -10.96 -0.88
N SER A 154 6.10 -11.22 -2.12
CA SER A 154 6.62 -12.38 -2.88
C SER A 154 8.14 -12.30 -3.07
N PHE A 155 8.67 -11.12 -3.43
CA PHE A 155 10.10 -10.99 -3.69
C PHE A 155 10.93 -10.94 -2.41
N VAL A 156 10.54 -10.10 -1.45
CA VAL A 156 11.35 -9.81 -0.26
C VAL A 156 11.11 -10.83 0.85
N THR A 157 9.85 -11.14 1.15
CA THR A 157 9.51 -12.04 2.26
C THR A 157 9.63 -13.50 1.84
N ASP A 158 9.03 -13.89 0.70
CA ASP A 158 8.92 -15.30 0.32
C ASP A 158 10.17 -15.80 -0.41
N LEU A 159 10.77 -14.97 -1.29
CA LEU A 159 11.95 -15.32 -2.08
C LEU A 159 13.26 -14.73 -1.53
N GLY A 160 13.21 -13.99 -0.41
CA GLY A 160 14.39 -13.54 0.32
C GLY A 160 15.23 -12.45 -0.36
N TRP A 161 14.66 -11.71 -1.31
CA TRP A 161 15.38 -10.58 -1.92
C TRP A 161 15.64 -9.49 -0.88
N SER A 162 16.79 -8.80 -1.00
CA SER A 162 16.97 -7.56 -0.23
C SER A 162 16.00 -6.47 -0.72
N ALA A 163 15.60 -5.58 0.18
CA ALA A 163 14.78 -4.43 -0.18
C ALA A 163 15.44 -3.55 -1.26
N SER A 164 16.77 -3.46 -1.27
CA SER A 164 17.53 -2.75 -2.30
C SER A 164 17.43 -3.41 -3.68
N ALA A 165 17.49 -4.74 -3.75
CA ALA A 165 17.33 -5.49 -4.99
C ALA A 165 15.91 -5.35 -5.55
N TYR A 166 14.90 -5.46 -4.68
CA TYR A 166 13.49 -5.21 -5.05
C TYR A 166 13.30 -3.80 -5.60
N ARG A 167 13.81 -2.78 -4.90
CA ARG A 167 13.72 -1.37 -5.31
C ARG A 167 14.34 -1.13 -6.68
N GLU A 168 15.53 -1.67 -6.93
CA GLU A 168 16.22 -1.54 -8.20
C GLU A 168 15.45 -2.22 -9.34
N TRP A 169 14.97 -3.44 -9.10
CA TRP A 169 14.15 -4.17 -10.06
C TRP A 169 12.83 -3.45 -10.37
N LEU A 170 12.14 -2.95 -9.35
CA LEU A 170 10.89 -2.22 -9.51
C LEU A 170 11.11 -0.93 -10.32
N GLY A 171 12.16 -0.16 -10.00
CA GLY A 171 12.51 1.05 -10.75
C GLY A 171 12.81 0.77 -12.23
N LYS A 172 13.57 -0.28 -12.53
CA LYS A 172 13.85 -0.71 -13.91
C LYS A 172 12.57 -1.13 -14.65
N THR A 173 11.71 -1.90 -13.98
CA THR A 173 10.48 -2.45 -14.57
C THR A 173 9.44 -1.34 -14.80
N LEU A 174 9.26 -0.43 -13.85
CA LEU A 174 8.42 0.77 -14.02
C LEU A 174 8.92 1.61 -15.18
N LYS A 175 10.23 1.87 -15.26
CA LYS A 175 10.81 2.63 -16.38
C LYS A 175 10.53 1.95 -17.72
N ALA A 176 10.77 0.65 -17.84
CA ALA A 176 10.55 -0.08 -19.09
C ALA A 176 9.07 -0.15 -19.49
N THR A 177 8.16 -0.15 -18.52
CA THR A 177 6.71 -0.23 -18.77
C THR A 177 6.13 1.14 -19.15
N LEU A 178 6.61 2.19 -18.49
CA LEU A 178 6.05 3.54 -18.58
C LEU A 178 6.72 4.40 -19.65
N SER A 179 8.00 4.20 -19.95
CA SER A 179 8.81 5.07 -20.83
C SER A 179 9.27 4.36 -22.10
#